data_AF-A0A9P9PWM1-F1
#
_entry.id   AF-A0A9P9PWM1-F1
#
_cell.length_a   1.000
_cell.length_b   1.000
_cell.length_c   1.000
_cell.angle_alpha   90.00
_cell.angle_beta   90.00
_cell.angle_gamma   90.00
#
_symmetry.space_group_name_H-M   'P 1'
#
loop_
_entity.id
_entity.type
_entity.pdbx_description
1 polymer ?
#
loop_
_entity_poly.entity_id
_entity_poly.type
_entity_poly.pdbx_seq_one_letter_code
_entity_poly.pdbx_strand_id
1 'polypeptide(L)'
;MATKACLYNSPSDLLNINTLPPDNLTDVVSACFEEICRLVYGPGNPDLAGTGVITSYAIQIALAVLFGPAMMLDLVILPLCLHGYSPKRFSLWIAKQHEMCLWSQVLFFVAVSIASCVQQYQSGTFVYQNAVMIHLVSIVSSSCLSTASAFFFPVKKLGRFFFLLVVGHIMAAFTCVAPFIRHFQFDHIFRVCMVEAGKRKLVSESIFLQPYYHPFSIVRGGLAIIIIGAMVFLWTILRRRGPQWKPEEEKLDEFRRKDSFTKGCVLVMFALSIGLLMWSSFALYRVLHFRQDLFSFWDGKTGEEVWGFGQVSALFVWAPLLAELGDPAFTLLGTSLRIHKTPI
;
A
#
# COMPACT_ATOMS: atom_id res chain seq x y z
N MET A 1 -31.29 -35.54 -14.69
CA MET A 1 -31.13 -34.07 -14.59
C MET A 1 -30.33 -33.63 -15.80
N ALA A 2 -30.92 -32.83 -16.70
CA ALA A 2 -30.19 -32.27 -17.82
C ALA A 2 -29.08 -31.36 -17.27
N THR A 3 -27.83 -31.60 -17.68
CA THR A 3 -26.71 -30.69 -17.49
C THR A 3 -27.09 -29.34 -18.11
N LYS A 4 -27.58 -28.39 -17.30
CA LYS A 4 -27.66 -27.00 -17.73
C LYS A 4 -26.25 -26.58 -18.10
N ALA A 5 -26.06 -26.14 -19.33
CA ALA A 5 -24.78 -25.59 -19.75
C ALA A 5 -24.50 -24.33 -18.90
N CYS A 6 -23.35 -24.30 -18.23
CA CYS A 6 -22.88 -23.15 -17.48
C CYS A 6 -22.40 -22.07 -18.47
N LEU A 7 -23.32 -21.25 -18.95
CA LEU A 7 -23.04 -20.18 -19.92
C LEU A 7 -23.05 -18.82 -19.21
N TYR A 8 -22.10 -18.62 -18.29
CA TYR A 8 -21.90 -17.36 -17.57
C TYR A 8 -20.59 -16.73 -18.01
N ASN A 9 -20.69 -15.63 -18.77
CA ASN A 9 -19.52 -15.02 -19.42
C ASN A 9 -19.34 -13.54 -19.04
N SER A 10 -20.32 -12.92 -18.37
CA SER A 10 -20.34 -11.49 -18.11
C SER A 10 -20.76 -11.15 -16.67
N PRO A 11 -20.27 -10.04 -16.10
CA PRO A 11 -20.77 -9.52 -14.82
C PRO A 11 -22.27 -9.22 -14.80
N SER A 12 -22.88 -8.91 -15.95
CA SER A 12 -24.34 -8.75 -16.05
C SER A 12 -25.10 -10.02 -15.75
N ASP A 13 -24.52 -11.20 -16.03
CA ASP A 13 -25.16 -12.47 -15.71
C ASP A 13 -25.26 -12.68 -14.19
N LEU A 14 -24.27 -12.18 -13.44
CA LEU A 14 -24.26 -12.25 -11.98
C LEU A 14 -25.41 -11.47 -11.35
N LEU A 15 -25.80 -10.33 -11.94
CA LEU A 15 -26.93 -9.54 -11.44
C LEU A 15 -28.25 -10.33 -11.49
N ASN A 16 -28.46 -11.10 -12.56
CA ASN A 16 -29.65 -11.94 -12.70
C ASN A 16 -29.65 -13.07 -11.66
N ILE A 17 -28.50 -13.74 -11.49
CA ILE A 17 -28.34 -14.84 -10.53
C ILE A 17 -28.54 -14.37 -9.08
N ASN A 18 -28.11 -13.15 -8.75
CA ASN A 18 -28.17 -12.63 -7.38
C ASN A 18 -29.60 -12.39 -6.89
N THR A 19 -30.57 -12.35 -7.81
CA THR A 19 -32.00 -12.20 -7.47
C THR A 19 -32.68 -13.52 -7.10
N LEU A 20 -32.00 -14.66 -7.27
CA LEU A 20 -32.55 -15.97 -6.94
C LEU A 20 -32.72 -16.14 -5.41
N PRO A 21 -33.70 -16.95 -4.97
CA PRO A 21 -33.78 -17.38 -3.58
C PRO A 21 -32.48 -18.07 -3.11
N PRO A 22 -32.09 -17.96 -1.83
CA PRO A 22 -30.82 -18.49 -1.33
C PRO A 22 -30.55 -19.97 -1.64
N ASP A 23 -31.59 -20.81 -1.59
CA ASP A 23 -31.48 -22.25 -1.88
C ASP A 23 -31.16 -22.48 -3.36
N ASN A 24 -31.95 -21.87 -4.26
CA ASN A 24 -31.72 -21.94 -5.71
C ASN A 24 -30.36 -21.36 -6.12
N LEU A 25 -29.93 -20.29 -5.44
CA LEU A 25 -28.62 -19.69 -5.68
C LEU A 25 -27.49 -20.68 -5.32
N THR A 26 -27.61 -21.36 -4.18
CA THR A 26 -26.62 -22.36 -3.74
C THR A 26 -26.50 -23.49 -4.74
N ASP A 27 -27.63 -24.00 -5.25
CA ASP A 27 -27.64 -25.07 -6.25
C ASP A 27 -26.99 -24.63 -7.57
N VAL A 28 -27.31 -23.42 -8.05
CA VAL A 28 -26.75 -22.87 -9.29
C VAL A 28 -25.24 -22.64 -9.17
N VAL A 29 -24.78 -22.06 -8.05
CA VAL A 29 -23.35 -21.82 -7.81
C VAL A 29 -22.61 -23.14 -7.64
N SER A 30 -23.18 -24.13 -6.96
CA SER A 30 -22.51 -25.42 -6.79
C SER A 30 -22.37 -26.16 -8.14
N ALA A 31 -23.37 -26.05 -9.01
CA ALA A 31 -23.36 -26.64 -10.35
C ALA A 31 -22.40 -25.93 -11.33
N CYS A 32 -22.33 -24.59 -11.29
CA CYS A 32 -21.53 -23.75 -12.19
C CYS A 32 -20.45 -22.97 -11.42
N PHE A 33 -19.76 -23.68 -10.52
CA PHE A 33 -18.84 -23.07 -9.56
C PHE A 33 -17.69 -22.34 -10.24
N GLU A 34 -17.07 -22.94 -11.26
CA GLU A 34 -15.89 -22.37 -11.91
C GLU A 34 -16.24 -21.06 -12.63
N GLU A 35 -17.28 -21.05 -13.46
CA GLU A 35 -17.68 -19.90 -14.26
C GLU A 35 -18.19 -18.74 -13.39
N ILE A 36 -19.09 -19.03 -12.45
CA ILE A 36 -19.67 -18.01 -11.58
C ILE A 36 -18.61 -17.46 -10.63
N CYS A 37 -17.89 -18.31 -9.90
CA CYS A 37 -16.97 -17.82 -8.89
C CYS A 37 -15.71 -17.20 -9.51
N ARG A 38 -15.28 -17.61 -10.71
CA ARG A 38 -14.23 -16.90 -11.45
C ARG A 38 -14.64 -15.48 -11.84
N LEU A 39 -15.90 -15.27 -12.25
CA LEU A 39 -16.42 -13.93 -12.52
C LEU A 39 -16.56 -13.09 -11.24
N VAL A 40 -16.91 -13.70 -10.11
CA VAL A 40 -17.08 -13.01 -8.83
C VAL A 40 -15.74 -12.57 -8.24
N TYR A 41 -14.77 -13.50 -8.15
CA TYR A 41 -13.43 -13.16 -7.67
C TYR A 41 -12.73 -12.24 -8.68
N GLY A 42 -12.90 -12.50 -9.97
CA GLY A 42 -12.28 -11.78 -11.06
C GLY A 42 -10.93 -12.40 -11.48
N PRO A 43 -10.52 -12.21 -12.74
CA PRO A 43 -9.34 -12.85 -13.30
C PRO A 43 -7.99 -12.31 -12.79
N GLY A 44 -8.01 -11.28 -11.93
CA GLY A 44 -6.84 -10.45 -11.61
C GLY A 44 -6.57 -9.41 -12.70
N ASN A 45 -5.76 -8.39 -12.39
CA ASN A 45 -5.29 -7.42 -13.38
C ASN A 45 -3.75 -7.40 -13.32
N PRO A 46 -3.05 -7.81 -14.39
CA PRO A 46 -1.58 -7.85 -14.41
C PRO A 46 -0.95 -6.48 -14.14
N ASP A 47 -1.59 -5.39 -14.55
CA ASP A 47 -1.07 -4.03 -14.37
C ASP A 47 -1.28 -3.46 -12.96
N LEU A 48 -1.94 -4.21 -12.05
CA LEU A 48 -2.13 -3.82 -10.65
C LEU A 48 -1.59 -4.84 -9.66
N ALA A 49 -1.72 -6.13 -9.98
CA ALA A 49 -1.35 -7.24 -9.11
C ALA A 49 -0.30 -8.17 -9.73
N GLY A 50 0.19 -7.86 -10.93
CA GLY A 50 1.24 -8.64 -11.59
C GLY A 50 2.60 -8.47 -10.91
N THR A 51 3.50 -9.41 -11.19
CA THR A 51 4.80 -9.55 -10.52
C THR A 51 5.65 -8.27 -10.57
N GLY A 52 5.70 -7.58 -11.71
CA GLY A 52 6.46 -6.34 -11.84
C GLY A 52 5.92 -5.22 -10.92
N VAL A 53 4.60 -5.14 -10.79
CA VAL A 53 3.93 -4.14 -9.96
C VAL A 53 4.08 -4.47 -8.46
N ILE A 54 3.93 -5.74 -8.08
CA ILE A 54 4.22 -6.21 -6.71
C ILE A 54 5.67 -5.91 -6.31
N THR A 55 6.62 -6.10 -7.22
CA THR A 55 8.03 -5.77 -7.00
C THR A 55 8.22 -4.27 -6.78
N SER A 56 7.50 -3.44 -7.54
CA SER A 56 7.49 -1.98 -7.37
C SER A 56 6.98 -1.56 -5.98
N TYR A 57 5.95 -2.22 -5.46
CA TYR A 57 5.49 -1.99 -4.07
C TYR A 57 6.51 -2.44 -3.02
N ALA A 58 7.21 -3.55 -3.25
CA ALA A 58 8.29 -3.98 -2.36
C ALA A 58 9.43 -2.96 -2.31
N ILE A 59 9.82 -2.39 -3.47
CA ILE A 59 10.80 -1.29 -3.54
C ILE A 59 10.29 -0.09 -2.73
N GLN A 60 9.02 0.30 -2.90
CA GLN A 60 8.45 1.41 -2.13
C GLN A 60 8.48 1.16 -0.62
N ILE A 61 8.09 -0.03 -0.16
CA ILE A 61 8.13 -0.38 1.28
C ILE A 61 9.58 -0.31 1.78
N ALA A 62 10.54 -0.85 1.03
CA ALA A 62 11.95 -0.83 1.42
C ALA A 62 12.47 0.62 1.55
N LEU A 63 12.12 1.49 0.59
CA LEU A 63 12.45 2.91 0.64
C LEU A 63 11.73 3.60 1.82
N ALA A 64 10.47 3.31 2.08
CA ALA A 64 9.75 3.88 3.21
C ALA A 64 10.33 3.46 4.56
N VAL A 65 10.79 2.20 4.69
CA VAL A 65 11.50 1.72 5.88
C VAL A 65 12.83 2.45 6.07
N LEU A 66 13.59 2.65 4.98
CA LEU A 66 14.88 3.31 4.99
C LEU A 66 14.78 4.81 5.31
N PHE A 67 13.88 5.52 4.62
CA PHE A 67 13.71 6.97 4.74
C PHE A 67 12.69 7.38 5.82
N GLY A 68 11.99 6.42 6.41
CA GLY A 68 11.08 6.60 7.54
C GLY A 68 11.70 6.08 8.85
N PRO A 69 11.40 4.84 9.27
CA PRO A 69 11.91 4.22 10.48
C PRO A 69 13.40 4.30 10.73
N ALA A 70 14.25 3.93 9.76
CA ALA A 70 15.69 3.89 10.00
C ALA A 70 16.23 5.31 10.28
N MET A 71 15.74 6.31 9.53
CA MET A 71 16.11 7.70 9.74
C MET A 71 15.55 8.25 11.07
N MET A 72 14.29 7.95 11.42
CA MET A 72 13.66 8.37 12.67
C MET A 72 14.38 7.78 13.89
N LEU A 73 14.76 6.49 13.80
CA LEU A 73 15.53 5.82 14.83
C LEU A 73 16.87 6.54 15.06
N ASP A 74 17.63 6.80 14.00
CA ASP A 74 18.96 7.37 14.13
C ASP A 74 18.99 8.86 14.49
N LEU A 75 18.09 9.65 13.91
CA LEU A 75 18.11 11.11 14.07
C LEU A 75 17.27 11.61 15.26
N VAL A 76 16.31 10.82 15.73
CA VAL A 76 15.38 11.25 16.80
C VAL A 76 15.46 10.34 17.99
N ILE A 77 15.23 9.03 17.83
CA ILE A 77 15.09 8.13 18.97
C ILE A 77 16.44 7.91 19.68
N LEU A 78 17.50 7.56 18.94
CA LEU A 78 18.82 7.31 19.54
C LEU A 78 19.39 8.54 20.27
N PRO A 79 19.36 9.77 19.72
CA PRO A 79 19.81 10.97 20.45
C PRO A 79 18.98 11.30 21.70
N LEU A 80 17.71 10.89 21.75
CA LEU A 80 16.86 11.07 22.94
C LEU A 80 17.16 10.02 24.01
N CYS A 81 17.51 8.80 23.62
CA CYS A 81 17.77 7.69 24.54
C CYS A 81 19.23 7.59 25.00
N LEU A 82 20.19 7.99 24.15
CA LEU A 82 21.62 7.80 24.37
C LEU A 82 22.33 9.16 24.43
N HIS A 83 22.79 9.52 25.62
CA HIS A 83 23.55 10.76 25.81
C HIS A 83 24.88 10.69 25.05
N GLY A 84 25.20 11.74 24.28
CA GLY A 84 26.41 11.79 23.47
C GLY A 84 26.34 11.04 22.13
N TYR A 85 25.18 10.48 21.75
CA TYR A 85 25.00 9.88 20.42
C TYR A 85 25.13 10.94 19.32
N SER A 86 25.97 10.66 18.33
CA SER A 86 26.09 11.46 17.11
C SER A 86 25.61 10.64 15.90
N PRO A 87 24.79 11.20 15.01
CA PRO A 87 24.35 10.51 13.81
C PRO A 87 25.50 10.04 12.95
N LYS A 88 25.37 8.84 12.37
CA LYS A 88 26.40 8.29 11.50
C LYS A 88 26.39 8.97 10.13
N ARG A 89 27.53 8.90 9.41
CA ARG A 89 27.65 9.39 8.02
C ARG A 89 26.54 8.89 7.10
N PHE A 90 26.14 7.64 7.27
CA PHE A 90 25.06 7.03 6.48
C PHE A 90 23.71 7.73 6.68
N SER A 91 23.36 8.07 7.91
CA SER A 91 22.08 8.74 8.22
C SER A 91 22.04 10.17 7.72
N LEU A 92 23.17 10.88 7.80
CA LEU A 92 23.32 12.20 7.18
C LEU A 92 23.17 12.10 5.65
N TRP A 93 23.71 11.04 5.04
CA TRP A 93 23.52 10.78 3.61
C TRP A 93 22.05 10.48 3.26
N ILE A 94 21.36 9.61 4.01
CA ILE A 94 19.92 9.36 3.85
C ILE A 94 19.14 10.67 3.96
N ALA A 95 19.45 11.49 4.96
CA ALA A 95 18.76 12.76 5.17
C ALA A 95 18.89 13.70 3.95
N LYS A 96 20.02 13.68 3.24
CA LYS A 96 20.23 14.44 2.00
C LYS A 96 19.37 13.94 0.84
N GLN A 97 19.14 12.64 0.75
CA GLN A 97 18.37 12.01 -0.34
C GLN A 97 16.87 11.92 -0.05
N HIS A 98 16.46 12.21 1.18
CA HIS A 98 15.09 12.03 1.63
C HIS A 98 14.07 12.82 0.80
N GLU A 99 14.34 14.10 0.50
CA GLU A 99 13.39 14.93 -0.24
C GLU A 99 13.02 14.29 -1.59
N MET A 100 14.02 13.76 -2.31
CA MET A 100 13.82 13.09 -3.59
C MET A 100 13.06 11.77 -3.44
N CYS A 101 13.36 10.99 -2.40
CA CYS A 101 12.59 9.79 -2.08
C CYS A 101 11.12 10.15 -1.80
N LEU A 102 10.86 11.20 -1.03
CA LEU A 102 9.53 11.67 -0.68
C LEU A 102 8.75 12.12 -1.92
N TRP A 103 9.39 12.84 -2.85
CA TRP A 103 8.80 13.19 -4.15
C TRP A 103 8.48 11.95 -5.00
N SER A 104 9.39 10.98 -5.03
CA SER A 104 9.18 9.73 -5.78
C SER A 104 7.99 8.95 -5.21
N GLN A 105 7.89 8.85 -3.87
CA GLN A 105 6.78 8.17 -3.21
C GLN A 105 5.44 8.88 -3.41
N VAL A 106 5.37 10.22 -3.35
CA VAL A 106 4.09 10.92 -3.56
C VAL A 106 3.62 10.82 -5.01
N LEU A 107 4.53 10.87 -5.99
CA LEU A 107 4.19 10.70 -7.40
C LEU A 107 3.69 9.29 -7.69
N PHE A 108 4.39 8.28 -7.16
CA PHE A 108 3.97 6.89 -7.30
C PHE A 108 2.64 6.62 -6.57
N PHE A 109 2.45 7.17 -5.37
CA PHE A 109 1.17 7.12 -4.66
C PHE A 109 0.02 7.68 -5.50
N VAL A 110 0.17 8.89 -6.05
CA VAL A 110 -0.87 9.51 -6.88
C VAL A 110 -1.16 8.66 -8.11
N ALA A 111 -0.13 8.14 -8.78
CA ALA A 111 -0.29 7.28 -9.96
C ALA A 111 -1.09 6.00 -9.64
N VAL A 112 -0.74 5.30 -8.56
CA VAL A 112 -1.42 4.07 -8.13
C VAL A 112 -2.86 4.36 -7.70
N SER A 113 -3.11 5.47 -7.00
CA SER A 113 -4.46 5.87 -6.61
C SER A 113 -5.33 6.20 -7.82
N ILE A 114 -4.80 6.91 -8.83
CA ILE A 114 -5.55 7.18 -10.07
C ILE A 114 -5.85 5.88 -10.82
N ALA A 115 -4.85 5.01 -11.00
CA ALA A 115 -5.04 3.73 -11.67
C ALA A 115 -6.10 2.87 -10.96
N SER A 116 -6.10 2.88 -9.62
CA SER A 116 -7.10 2.17 -8.82
C SER A 116 -8.50 2.76 -9.00
N CYS A 117 -8.66 4.09 -9.02
CA CYS A 117 -9.94 4.73 -9.30
C CYS A 117 -10.48 4.35 -10.70
N VAL A 118 -9.63 4.39 -11.73
CA VAL A 118 -9.99 4.04 -13.12
C VAL A 118 -10.41 2.57 -13.19
N GLN A 119 -9.62 1.67 -12.61
CA GLN A 119 -9.92 0.25 -12.61
C GLN A 119 -11.23 -0.04 -11.88
N GLN A 120 -11.47 0.59 -10.73
CA GLN A 120 -12.74 0.45 -10.02
C GLN A 120 -13.91 0.92 -10.86
N TYR A 121 -13.76 2.02 -11.61
CA TYR A 121 -14.78 2.48 -12.53
C TYR A 121 -15.09 1.42 -13.61
N GLN A 122 -14.06 0.80 -14.19
CA GLN A 122 -14.20 -0.17 -15.28
C GLN A 122 -14.67 -1.56 -14.83
N SER A 123 -14.19 -2.06 -13.70
CA SER A 123 -14.23 -3.48 -13.32
C SER A 123 -15.12 -3.79 -12.13
N GLY A 124 -16.19 -3.00 -11.97
CA GLY A 124 -16.92 -2.75 -10.71
C GLY A 124 -17.41 -3.93 -9.87
N THR A 125 -17.25 -5.18 -10.31
CA THR A 125 -17.76 -6.39 -9.67
C THR A 125 -16.67 -7.35 -9.13
N PHE A 126 -15.39 -7.17 -9.47
CA PHE A 126 -14.35 -8.14 -9.12
C PHE A 126 -13.84 -7.97 -7.68
N VAL A 127 -14.25 -8.89 -6.80
CA VAL A 127 -14.00 -8.77 -5.35
C VAL A 127 -12.51 -8.84 -5.02
N TYR A 128 -11.78 -9.80 -5.61
CA TYR A 128 -10.35 -9.95 -5.34
C TYR A 128 -9.55 -8.74 -5.83
N GLN A 129 -9.83 -8.26 -7.05
CA GLN A 129 -9.13 -7.10 -7.60
C GLN A 129 -9.35 -5.85 -6.74
N ASN A 130 -10.60 -5.59 -6.33
CA ASN A 130 -10.91 -4.48 -5.44
C ASN A 130 -10.17 -4.62 -4.11
N ALA A 131 -10.10 -5.83 -3.57
CA ALA A 131 -9.40 -6.09 -2.32
C ALA A 131 -7.90 -5.80 -2.40
N VAL A 132 -7.26 -6.24 -3.48
CA VAL A 132 -5.87 -5.92 -3.77
C VAL A 132 -5.69 -4.40 -3.86
N MET A 133 -6.48 -3.70 -4.67
CA MET A 133 -6.38 -2.25 -4.84
C MET A 133 -6.49 -1.46 -3.52
N ILE A 134 -7.44 -1.82 -2.65
CA ILE A 134 -7.60 -1.18 -1.33
C ILE A 134 -6.32 -1.27 -0.52
N HIS A 135 -5.74 -2.48 -0.42
CA HIS A 135 -4.54 -2.70 0.38
C HIS A 135 -3.30 -2.10 -0.26
N LEU A 136 -3.18 -2.13 -1.59
CA LEU A 136 -2.10 -1.49 -2.33
C LEU A 136 -2.08 0.02 -2.11
N VAL A 137 -3.21 0.68 -2.35
CA VAL A 137 -3.35 2.12 -2.12
C VAL A 137 -3.05 2.48 -0.65
N SER A 138 -3.47 1.63 0.29
CA SER A 138 -3.16 1.82 1.71
C SER A 138 -1.67 1.69 2.02
N ILE A 139 -0.96 0.73 1.41
CA ILE A 139 0.49 0.56 1.54
C ILE A 139 1.23 1.77 1.00
N VAL A 140 0.92 2.21 -0.22
CA VAL A 140 1.64 3.32 -0.86
C VAL A 140 1.39 4.65 -0.13
N SER A 141 0.15 4.84 0.36
CA SER A 141 -0.26 5.96 1.22
C SER A 141 0.51 5.97 2.54
N SER A 142 0.51 4.83 3.25
CA SER A 142 1.18 4.70 4.55
C SER A 142 2.70 4.80 4.43
N SER A 143 3.27 4.29 3.32
CA SER A 143 4.68 4.44 2.97
C SER A 143 5.05 5.91 2.83
N CYS A 144 4.26 6.67 2.05
CA CYS A 144 4.47 8.10 1.87
C CYS A 144 4.33 8.86 3.20
N LEU A 145 3.33 8.55 4.02
CA LEU A 145 3.13 9.17 5.34
C LEU A 145 4.26 8.85 6.31
N SER A 146 4.75 7.60 6.35
CA SER A 146 5.87 7.22 7.21
C SER A 146 7.13 7.97 6.86
N THR A 147 7.43 8.08 5.57
CA THR A 147 8.55 8.86 5.03
C THR A 147 8.37 10.36 5.34
N ALA A 148 7.17 10.91 5.15
CA ALA A 148 6.86 12.31 5.45
C ALA A 148 6.96 12.63 6.96
N SER A 149 6.58 11.69 7.82
CA SER A 149 6.57 11.85 9.27
C SER A 149 7.98 11.82 9.88
N ALA A 150 8.90 11.09 9.26
CA ALA A 150 10.30 11.09 9.67
C ALA A 150 11.03 12.38 9.29
N PHE A 151 10.45 13.22 8.44
CA PHE A 151 11.15 14.35 7.83
C PHE A 151 10.67 15.71 8.33
N PHE A 152 11.65 16.49 8.79
CA PHE A 152 11.43 17.83 9.31
C PHE A 152 11.95 18.93 8.39
N PHE A 153 12.62 18.58 7.29
CA PHE A 153 13.26 19.56 6.44
C PHE A 153 12.26 20.20 5.44
N PRO A 154 12.58 21.39 4.93
CA PRO A 154 11.77 22.04 3.92
C PRO A 154 11.84 21.26 2.59
N VAL A 155 10.77 20.55 2.27
CA VAL A 155 10.40 20.17 0.90
C VAL A 155 10.27 21.43 0.05
N LYS A 156 11.07 21.54 -1.01
CA LYS A 156 11.00 22.57 -2.03
C LYS A 156 9.63 22.50 -2.71
N LYS A 157 9.07 23.67 -3.06
CA LYS A 157 7.74 23.74 -3.72
C LYS A 157 6.63 23.07 -2.89
N LEU A 158 6.61 23.30 -1.57
CA LEU A 158 5.66 22.72 -0.62
C LEU A 158 4.20 22.74 -1.09
N GLY A 159 3.73 23.83 -1.70
CA GLY A 159 2.35 23.91 -2.20
C GLY A 159 2.00 22.82 -3.21
N ARG A 160 2.93 22.50 -4.13
CA ARG A 160 2.74 21.43 -5.13
C ARG A 160 2.79 20.05 -4.47
N PHE A 161 3.73 19.85 -3.56
CA PHE A 161 3.83 18.60 -2.81
C PHE A 161 2.54 18.33 -2.02
N PHE A 162 2.07 19.33 -1.28
CA PHE A 162 0.86 19.23 -0.48
C PHE A 162 -0.39 18.98 -1.34
N PHE A 163 -0.51 19.68 -2.47
CA PHE A 163 -1.59 19.44 -3.42
C PHE A 163 -1.62 17.97 -3.88
N LEU A 164 -0.47 17.42 -4.30
CA LEU A 164 -0.37 16.02 -4.74
C LEU A 164 -0.70 15.04 -3.60
N LEU A 165 -0.20 15.30 -2.38
CA LEU A 165 -0.48 14.47 -1.22
C LEU A 165 -1.99 14.43 -0.91
N VAL A 166 -2.65 15.59 -0.91
CA VAL A 166 -4.10 15.69 -0.67
C VAL A 166 -4.90 15.00 -1.78
N VAL A 167 -4.58 15.27 -3.05
CA VAL A 167 -5.24 14.61 -4.20
C VAL A 167 -5.07 13.10 -4.12
N GLY A 168 -3.86 12.62 -3.82
CA GLY A 168 -3.58 11.20 -3.63
C GLY A 168 -4.45 10.57 -2.54
N HIS A 169 -4.60 11.24 -1.39
CA HIS A 169 -5.45 10.74 -0.30
C HIS A 169 -6.96 10.81 -0.59
N ILE A 170 -7.43 11.81 -1.34
CA ILE A 170 -8.83 11.86 -1.79
C ILE A 170 -9.13 10.68 -2.70
N MET A 171 -8.25 10.41 -3.68
CA MET A 171 -8.38 9.28 -4.59
C MET A 171 -8.24 7.94 -3.84
N ALA A 172 -7.38 7.88 -2.84
CA ALA A 172 -7.25 6.71 -1.99
C ALA A 172 -8.50 6.44 -1.17
N ALA A 173 -9.09 7.48 -0.56
CA ALA A 173 -10.35 7.38 0.17
C ALA A 173 -11.47 6.90 -0.75
N PHE A 174 -11.54 7.42 -1.99
CA PHE A 174 -12.48 6.92 -2.99
C PHE A 174 -12.27 5.43 -3.27
N THR A 175 -11.03 5.01 -3.52
CA THR A 175 -10.68 3.60 -3.74
C THR A 175 -11.08 2.71 -2.57
N CYS A 176 -10.96 3.21 -1.33
CA CYS A 176 -11.40 2.48 -0.15
C CYS A 176 -12.93 2.40 -0.04
N VAL A 177 -13.64 3.49 -0.33
CA VAL A 177 -15.10 3.61 -0.08
C VAL A 177 -15.96 3.02 -1.20
N ALA A 178 -15.57 3.21 -2.46
CA ALA A 178 -16.38 2.83 -3.62
C ALA A 178 -16.70 1.32 -3.69
N PRO A 179 -15.78 0.40 -3.36
CA PRO A 179 -16.10 -1.02 -3.28
C PRO A 179 -17.20 -1.30 -2.26
N PHE A 180 -17.20 -0.67 -1.08
CA PHE A 180 -18.26 -0.90 -0.10
C PHE A 180 -19.64 -0.51 -0.62
N ILE A 181 -19.75 0.60 -1.34
CA ILE A 181 -21.03 1.05 -1.92
C ILE A 181 -21.54 0.03 -2.95
N ARG A 182 -20.65 -0.49 -3.81
CA ARG A 182 -21.02 -1.42 -4.88
C ARG A 182 -21.21 -2.86 -4.38
N HIS A 183 -20.47 -3.26 -3.36
CA HIS A 183 -20.39 -4.64 -2.91
C HIS A 183 -21.65 -5.12 -2.19
N PHE A 184 -22.45 -4.20 -1.63
CA PHE A 184 -23.81 -4.52 -1.17
C PHE A 184 -24.66 -5.21 -2.24
N GLN A 185 -24.31 -5.10 -3.52
CA GLN A 185 -25.04 -5.74 -4.61
C GLN A 185 -24.69 -7.22 -4.84
N PHE A 186 -23.54 -7.72 -4.38
CA PHE A 186 -23.08 -9.10 -4.70
C PHE A 186 -22.71 -9.95 -3.48
N ASP A 187 -23.10 -9.51 -2.27
CA ASP A 187 -22.77 -10.19 -1.00
C ASP A 187 -23.23 -11.67 -1.02
N HIS A 188 -24.45 -11.94 -1.48
CA HIS A 188 -25.03 -13.29 -1.46
C HIS A 188 -24.25 -14.28 -2.35
N ILE A 189 -24.03 -13.97 -3.64
CA ILE A 189 -23.27 -14.85 -4.53
C ILE A 189 -21.87 -15.11 -3.99
N PHE A 190 -21.18 -14.07 -3.52
CA PHE A 190 -19.83 -14.24 -2.99
C PHE A 190 -19.80 -15.16 -1.77
N ARG A 191 -20.72 -15.01 -0.81
CA ARG A 191 -20.80 -15.91 0.35
C ARG A 191 -21.00 -17.35 -0.05
N VAL A 192 -21.87 -17.60 -1.03
CA VAL A 192 -22.09 -18.94 -1.56
C VAL A 192 -20.83 -19.48 -2.22
N CYS A 193 -20.14 -18.70 -3.05
CA CYS A 193 -18.85 -19.06 -3.63
C CYS A 193 -17.81 -19.42 -2.56
N MET A 194 -17.74 -18.65 -1.47
CA MET A 194 -16.83 -18.94 -0.34
C MET A 194 -17.17 -20.25 0.38
N VAL A 195 -18.45 -20.50 0.64
CA VAL A 195 -18.92 -21.73 1.29
C VAL A 195 -18.61 -22.94 0.40
N GLU A 196 -18.90 -22.85 -0.89
CA GLU A 196 -18.62 -23.92 -1.86
C GLU A 196 -17.10 -24.15 -2.02
N ALA A 197 -16.29 -23.10 -2.04
CA ALA A 197 -14.83 -23.22 -2.05
C ALA A 197 -14.31 -23.95 -0.80
N GLY A 198 -14.87 -23.66 0.38
CA GLY A 198 -14.55 -24.34 1.64
C GLY A 198 -14.93 -25.81 1.62
N LYS A 199 -16.15 -26.15 1.16
CA LYS A 199 -16.60 -27.55 1.01
C LYS A 199 -15.68 -28.36 0.10
N ARG A 200 -15.19 -27.73 -0.98
CA ARG A 200 -14.26 -28.35 -1.94
C ARG A 200 -12.81 -28.38 -1.44
N LYS A 201 -12.53 -27.87 -0.23
CA LYS A 201 -11.18 -27.75 0.35
C LYS A 201 -10.20 -27.00 -0.56
N LEU A 202 -10.72 -26.06 -1.35
CA LEU A 202 -9.92 -25.29 -2.33
C LEU A 202 -9.18 -24.13 -1.68
N VAL A 203 -9.63 -23.70 -0.51
CA VAL A 203 -9.05 -22.57 0.23
C VAL A 203 -8.79 -23.04 1.65
N SER A 204 -7.61 -22.71 2.18
CA SER A 204 -7.31 -22.99 3.59
C SER A 204 -8.33 -22.31 4.50
N GLU A 205 -8.94 -23.05 5.43
CA GLU A 205 -9.93 -22.55 6.41
C GLU A 205 -9.40 -21.35 7.23
N SER A 206 -8.08 -21.13 7.28
CA SER A 206 -7.46 -19.99 7.97
C SER A 206 -7.55 -18.65 7.21
N ILE A 207 -7.96 -18.64 5.94
CA ILE A 207 -7.93 -17.46 5.05
C ILE A 207 -9.33 -17.07 4.57
N PHE A 208 -10.29 -17.04 5.50
CA PHE A 208 -11.55 -16.39 5.17
C PHE A 208 -11.31 -14.90 4.93
N LEU A 209 -11.68 -14.42 3.75
CA LEU A 209 -11.96 -13.02 3.36
C LEU A 209 -13.09 -12.36 4.20
N GLN A 210 -13.35 -12.87 5.41
CA GLN A 210 -14.20 -12.28 6.43
C GLN A 210 -14.00 -10.78 6.65
N PRO A 211 -12.80 -10.16 6.51
CA PRO A 211 -12.69 -8.71 6.66
C PRO A 211 -13.36 -7.90 5.55
N TYR A 212 -14.00 -8.46 4.53
CA TYR A 212 -14.81 -7.66 3.59
C TYR A 212 -16.25 -7.45 4.04
N TYR A 213 -16.78 -8.30 4.93
CA TYR A 213 -18.22 -8.37 5.22
C TYR A 213 -18.62 -7.99 6.63
N HIS A 214 -17.66 -7.83 7.52
CA HIS A 214 -17.99 -7.37 8.85
C HIS A 214 -18.29 -5.87 8.78
N PRO A 215 -19.39 -5.34 9.36
CA PRO A 215 -19.60 -3.89 9.50
C PRO A 215 -18.40 -3.19 10.14
N PHE A 216 -17.64 -3.95 10.93
CA PHE A 216 -16.39 -3.53 11.53
C PHE A 216 -15.31 -3.16 10.51
N SER A 217 -15.35 -3.66 9.28
CA SER A 217 -14.41 -3.31 8.20
C SER A 217 -14.70 -1.96 7.56
N ILE A 218 -15.98 -1.59 7.43
CA ILE A 218 -16.38 -0.23 7.03
C ILE A 218 -15.91 0.75 8.11
N VAL A 219 -16.14 0.42 9.38
CA VAL A 219 -15.66 1.23 10.52
C VAL A 219 -14.14 1.35 10.50
N ARG A 220 -13.41 0.26 10.27
CA ARG A 220 -11.94 0.29 10.14
C ARG A 220 -11.48 1.17 8.97
N GLY A 221 -12.12 1.04 7.80
CA GLY A 221 -11.80 1.84 6.61
C GLY A 221 -12.04 3.33 6.85
N GLY A 222 -13.18 3.68 7.43
CA GLY A 222 -13.50 5.04 7.84
C GLY A 222 -12.52 5.58 8.88
N LEU A 223 -12.17 4.78 9.89
CA LEU A 223 -11.17 5.15 10.90
C LEU A 223 -9.79 5.39 10.27
N ALA A 224 -9.36 4.55 9.33
CA ALA A 224 -8.09 4.75 8.62
C ALA A 224 -8.08 6.08 7.83
N ILE A 225 -9.18 6.41 7.15
CA ILE A 225 -9.32 7.70 6.44
C ILE A 225 -9.24 8.88 7.43
N ILE A 226 -9.91 8.78 8.58
CA ILE A 226 -9.87 9.82 9.63
C ILE A 226 -8.45 9.97 10.18
N ILE A 227 -7.77 8.86 10.49
CA ILE A 227 -6.38 8.88 10.98
C ILE A 227 -5.46 9.52 9.96
N ILE A 228 -5.57 9.15 8.68
CA ILE A 228 -4.79 9.73 7.58
C ILE A 228 -5.05 11.24 7.47
N GLY A 229 -6.32 11.65 7.48
CA GLY A 229 -6.69 13.08 7.43
C GLY A 229 -6.11 13.87 8.61
N ALA A 230 -6.21 13.31 9.83
CA ALA A 230 -5.63 13.90 11.03
C ALA A 230 -4.09 13.98 10.96
N MET A 231 -3.43 12.96 10.41
CA MET A 231 -1.98 12.95 10.21
C MET A 231 -1.53 14.01 9.20
N VAL A 232 -2.23 14.14 8.07
CA VAL A 232 -1.94 15.18 7.07
C VAL A 232 -2.15 16.57 7.68
N PHE A 233 -3.25 16.77 8.40
CA PHE A 233 -3.52 18.03 9.09
C PHE A 233 -2.46 18.36 10.14
N LEU A 234 -2.14 17.42 11.02
CA LEU A 234 -1.12 17.60 12.06
C LEU A 234 0.26 17.86 11.45
N TRP A 235 0.62 17.15 10.38
CA TRP A 235 1.85 17.39 9.62
C TRP A 235 1.93 18.84 9.14
N THR A 236 0.84 19.39 8.58
CA THR A 236 0.82 20.79 8.12
C THR A 236 0.99 21.79 9.26
N ILE A 237 0.38 21.54 10.43
CA ILE A 237 0.52 22.41 11.61
C ILE A 237 1.95 22.37 12.13
N LEU A 238 2.50 21.18 12.36
CA LEU A 238 3.86 20.99 12.87
C LEU A 238 4.87 21.65 11.95
N ARG A 239 4.60 21.62 10.64
CA ARG A 239 5.46 22.23 9.64
C ARG A 239 5.36 23.74 9.58
N ARG A 240 4.17 24.33 9.73
CA ARG A 240 4.01 25.81 9.84
C ARG A 240 4.74 26.38 11.04
N ARG A 241 4.87 25.59 12.11
CA ARG A 241 5.67 25.93 13.31
C ARG A 241 7.16 25.59 13.17
N GLY A 242 7.58 24.99 12.06
CA GLY A 242 8.96 24.58 11.83
C GLY A 242 9.87 25.78 11.52
N PRO A 243 11.12 25.79 12.01
CA PRO A 243 12.09 26.84 11.69
C PRO A 243 12.31 26.94 10.17
N GLN A 244 12.52 28.18 9.70
CA GLN A 244 13.04 28.40 8.35
C GLN A 244 14.48 27.88 8.27
N TRP A 245 14.85 27.36 7.10
CA TRP A 245 16.09 26.63 6.84
C TRP A 245 17.35 27.33 7.37
N LYS A 246 18.12 26.61 8.20
CA LYS A 246 19.49 26.95 8.65
C LYS A 246 20.48 25.82 8.31
N PRO A 247 21.80 26.06 8.24
CA PRO A 247 22.80 25.05 7.85
C PRO A 247 22.85 23.79 8.75
N GLU A 248 23.38 22.68 8.21
CA GLU A 248 23.19 21.28 8.66
C GLU A 248 23.45 20.95 10.14
N GLU A 249 24.46 21.54 10.79
CA GLU A 249 24.83 21.19 12.17
C GLU A 249 23.91 21.85 13.22
N GLU A 250 23.40 23.06 12.95
CA GLU A 250 22.50 23.77 13.88
C GLU A 250 21.11 23.08 14.00
N LYS A 251 20.76 22.21 13.03
CA LYS A 251 19.44 21.59 12.89
C LYS A 251 19.12 20.54 13.95
N LEU A 252 20.10 19.70 14.31
CA LEU A 252 19.91 18.64 15.30
C LEU A 252 19.72 19.23 16.70
N ASP A 253 20.50 20.27 17.02
CA ASP A 253 20.41 20.97 18.30
C ASP A 253 19.14 21.83 18.41
N GLU A 254 18.64 22.38 17.30
CA GLU A 254 17.36 23.09 17.29
C GLU A 254 16.18 22.13 17.50
N PHE A 255 16.19 20.94 16.87
CA PHE A 255 15.19 19.92 17.14
C PHE A 255 15.23 19.43 18.60
N ARG A 256 16.44 19.26 19.16
CA ARG A 256 16.61 18.95 20.59
C ARG A 256 15.98 20.03 21.48
N ARG A 257 16.00 21.31 21.06
CA ARG A 257 15.39 22.44 21.77
C ARG A 257 13.88 22.61 21.54
N LYS A 258 13.26 21.93 20.57
CA LYS A 258 11.80 21.99 20.38
C LYS A 258 11.03 21.49 21.60
N ASP A 259 9.83 22.03 21.78
CA ASP A 259 8.91 21.67 22.86
C ASP A 259 8.58 20.17 22.83
N SER A 260 8.31 19.62 24.02
CA SER A 260 7.94 18.21 24.19
C SER A 260 6.67 17.85 23.41
N PHE A 261 5.79 18.84 23.18
CA PHE A 261 4.56 18.68 22.40
C PHE A 261 4.84 18.32 20.94
N THR A 262 5.69 19.10 20.24
CA THR A 262 6.03 18.83 18.84
C THR A 262 6.65 17.44 18.67
N LYS A 263 7.57 17.07 19.58
CA LYS A 263 8.20 15.74 19.58
C LYS A 263 7.17 14.64 19.75
N GLY A 264 6.25 14.80 20.70
CA GLY A 264 5.15 13.86 20.93
C GLY A 264 4.25 13.69 19.71
N CYS A 265 3.81 14.79 19.08
CA CYS A 265 2.98 14.72 17.87
C CYS A 265 3.64 13.96 16.73
N VAL A 266 4.95 14.16 16.51
CA VAL A 266 5.68 13.48 15.43
C VAL A 266 5.83 11.99 15.73
N LEU A 267 6.19 11.63 16.96
CA LEU A 267 6.29 10.23 17.38
C LEU A 267 4.96 9.51 17.23
N VAL A 268 3.84 10.16 17.58
CA VAL A 268 2.50 9.61 17.40
C VAL A 268 2.18 9.42 15.92
N MET A 269 2.41 10.43 15.07
CA MET A 269 2.19 10.30 13.63
C MET A 269 3.04 9.18 13.02
N PHE A 270 4.31 9.11 13.41
CA PHE A 270 5.22 8.07 12.95
C PHE A 270 4.72 6.68 13.37
N ALA A 271 4.38 6.49 14.65
CA ALA A 271 3.84 5.22 15.14
C ALA A 271 2.56 4.80 14.40
N LEU A 272 1.63 5.74 14.17
CA LEU A 272 0.41 5.50 13.40
C LEU A 272 0.71 5.12 11.95
N SER A 273 1.66 5.79 11.30
CA SER A 273 2.06 5.49 9.91
C SER A 273 2.61 4.07 9.76
N ILE A 274 3.45 3.64 10.71
CA ILE A 274 4.04 2.29 10.71
C ILE A 274 3.00 1.24 11.05
N GLY A 275 2.13 1.49 12.02
CA GLY A 275 1.00 0.61 12.31
C GLY A 275 0.11 0.38 11.08
N LEU A 276 -0.22 1.45 10.35
CA LEU A 276 -1.00 1.38 9.11
C LEU A 276 -0.24 0.64 8.00
N LEU A 277 1.07 0.87 7.86
CA LEU A 277 1.90 0.19 6.86
C LEU A 277 1.98 -1.32 7.13
N MET A 278 2.26 -1.70 8.38
CA MET A 278 2.32 -3.11 8.81
C MET A 278 0.98 -3.81 8.60
N TRP A 279 -0.12 -3.17 9.03
CA TRP A 279 -1.46 -3.69 8.85
C TRP A 279 -1.80 -3.90 7.37
N SER A 280 -1.55 -2.90 6.53
CA SER A 280 -1.89 -2.96 5.11
C SER A 280 -1.05 -4.01 4.38
N SER A 281 0.23 -4.15 4.74
CA SER A 281 1.13 -5.18 4.20
C SER A 281 0.68 -6.59 4.58
N PHE A 282 0.31 -6.79 5.85
CA PHE A 282 -0.22 -8.07 6.31
C PHE A 282 -1.56 -8.42 5.63
N ALA A 283 -2.44 -7.43 5.46
CA ALA A 283 -3.70 -7.62 4.76
C ALA A 283 -3.50 -7.97 3.27
N LEU A 284 -2.58 -7.28 2.58
CA LEU A 284 -2.20 -7.63 1.21
C LEU A 284 -1.65 -9.04 1.12
N TYR A 285 -0.73 -9.41 2.02
CA TYR A 285 -0.16 -10.76 2.07
C TYR A 285 -1.25 -11.83 2.16
N ARG A 286 -2.27 -11.63 3.02
CA ARG A 286 -3.41 -12.55 3.13
C ARG A 286 -4.22 -12.63 1.83
N VAL A 287 -4.43 -11.51 1.15
CA VAL A 287 -5.16 -11.49 -0.13
C VAL A 287 -4.36 -12.18 -1.24
N LEU A 288 -3.04 -11.96 -1.31
CA LEU A 288 -2.16 -12.63 -2.26
C LEU A 288 -2.02 -14.13 -1.97
N HIS A 289 -1.99 -14.54 -0.71
CA HIS A 289 -2.00 -15.96 -0.36
C HIS A 289 -3.34 -16.62 -0.74
N PHE A 290 -4.47 -15.96 -0.48
CA PHE A 290 -5.77 -16.42 -0.95
C PHE A 290 -5.79 -16.57 -2.48
N ARG A 291 -5.09 -15.68 -3.20
CA ARG A 291 -4.97 -15.78 -4.66
C ARG A 291 -4.24 -17.03 -5.10
N GLN A 292 -3.16 -17.41 -4.42
CA GLN A 292 -2.39 -18.61 -4.75
C GLN A 292 -3.26 -19.86 -4.64
N ASP A 293 -4.11 -19.92 -3.61
CA ASP A 293 -5.10 -20.99 -3.46
C ASP A 293 -6.05 -21.03 -4.68
N LEU A 294 -6.59 -19.87 -5.10
CA LEU A 294 -7.43 -19.78 -6.31
C LEU A 294 -6.68 -20.08 -7.61
N PHE A 295 -5.40 -19.75 -7.71
CA PHE A 295 -4.57 -20.01 -8.90
C PHE A 295 -4.42 -21.51 -9.13
N SER A 296 -4.17 -22.27 -8.06
CA SER A 296 -4.09 -23.74 -8.12
C SER A 296 -5.40 -24.37 -8.61
N PHE A 297 -6.53 -23.71 -8.36
CA PHE A 297 -7.86 -24.17 -8.76
C PHE A 297 -8.17 -23.89 -10.25
N TRP A 298 -7.69 -22.79 -10.83
CA TRP A 298 -8.01 -22.41 -12.21
C TRP A 298 -6.99 -22.93 -13.24
N ASP A 299 -6.30 -24.03 -12.95
CA ASP A 299 -5.22 -24.60 -13.78
C ASP A 299 -4.19 -23.53 -14.21
N GLY A 300 -3.89 -22.58 -13.32
CA GLY A 300 -2.97 -21.48 -13.58
C GLY A 300 -3.42 -20.45 -14.62
N LYS A 301 -4.69 -20.46 -15.04
CA LYS A 301 -5.24 -19.50 -16.03
C LYS A 301 -5.60 -18.17 -15.38
N THR A 302 -4.62 -17.46 -14.84
CA THR A 302 -4.82 -16.10 -14.33
C THR A 302 -4.24 -15.06 -15.29
N GLY A 303 -4.85 -13.88 -15.33
CA GLY A 303 -4.35 -12.79 -16.19
C GLY A 303 -3.04 -12.17 -15.69
N GLU A 304 -2.53 -12.58 -14.53
CA GLU A 304 -1.45 -11.91 -13.79
C GLU A 304 -0.03 -12.28 -14.30
N GLU A 305 0.11 -13.42 -14.99
CA GLU A 305 1.39 -13.88 -15.55
C GLU A 305 1.80 -13.12 -16.83
N VAL A 306 0.86 -12.41 -17.44
CA VAL A 306 1.11 -11.67 -18.68
C VAL A 306 1.81 -10.35 -18.34
N TRP A 307 3.06 -10.21 -18.76
CA TRP A 307 3.80 -8.95 -18.65
C TRP A 307 3.15 -7.88 -19.53
N GLY A 308 2.48 -6.93 -18.88
CA GLY A 308 1.93 -5.73 -19.50
C GLY A 308 2.91 -4.56 -19.46
N PHE A 309 2.57 -3.50 -20.20
CA PHE A 309 3.30 -2.23 -20.14
C PHE A 309 3.31 -1.62 -18.73
N GLY A 310 2.21 -1.79 -17.97
CA GLY A 310 2.10 -1.34 -16.58
C GLY A 310 3.14 -1.99 -15.67
N GLN A 311 3.37 -3.30 -15.83
CA GLN A 311 4.37 -4.02 -15.03
C GLN A 311 5.80 -3.53 -15.26
N VAL A 312 6.17 -3.31 -16.52
CA VAL A 312 7.51 -2.84 -16.88
C VAL A 312 7.70 -1.39 -16.41
N SER A 313 6.76 -0.50 -16.72
CA SER A 313 6.82 0.91 -16.31
C SER A 313 6.86 1.08 -14.78
N ALA A 314 6.15 0.22 -14.03
CA ALA A 314 6.17 0.23 -12.57
C ALA A 314 7.56 -0.04 -11.97
N LEU A 315 8.44 -0.78 -12.65
CA LEU A 315 9.83 -0.96 -12.22
C LEU A 315 10.69 0.26 -12.56
N PHE A 316 10.53 0.79 -13.77
CA PHE A 316 11.32 1.92 -14.25
C PHE A 316 11.03 3.24 -13.52
N VAL A 317 9.86 3.38 -12.86
CA VAL A 317 9.55 4.57 -12.05
C VAL A 317 10.57 4.80 -10.93
N TRP A 318 11.24 3.74 -10.46
CA TRP A 318 12.25 3.82 -9.41
C TRP A 318 13.66 4.03 -9.93
N ALA A 319 13.90 3.85 -11.24
CA ALA A 319 15.24 3.90 -11.81
C ALA A 319 15.97 5.22 -11.56
N PRO A 320 15.35 6.42 -11.69
CA PRO A 320 16.04 7.67 -11.38
C PRO A 320 16.50 7.75 -9.93
N LEU A 321 15.62 7.41 -8.98
CA LEU A 321 15.96 7.40 -7.55
C LEU A 321 17.06 6.38 -7.25
N LEU A 322 16.97 5.16 -7.79
CA LEU A 322 17.99 4.13 -7.57
C LEU A 322 19.35 4.51 -8.18
N ALA A 323 19.36 5.19 -9.32
CA ALA A 323 20.58 5.72 -9.93
C ALA A 323 21.23 6.80 -9.05
N GLU A 324 20.44 7.72 -8.52
CA GLU A 324 20.93 8.78 -7.61
C GLU A 324 21.38 8.23 -6.25
N LEU A 325 20.80 7.11 -5.78
CA LEU A 325 21.25 6.42 -4.57
C LEU A 325 22.51 5.57 -4.81
N GLY A 326 22.69 5.02 -6.00
CA GLY A 326 23.77 4.08 -6.32
C GLY A 326 25.16 4.70 -6.26
N ASP A 327 25.40 5.79 -6.98
CA ASP A 327 26.73 6.41 -7.10
C ASP A 327 27.35 6.83 -5.73
N PRO A 328 26.59 7.49 -4.83
CA PRO A 328 27.07 7.78 -3.49
C PRO A 328 27.24 6.52 -2.61
N ALA A 329 26.37 5.52 -2.77
CA ALA A 329 26.47 4.27 -2.00
C ALA A 329 27.76 3.51 -2.34
N PHE A 330 28.12 3.45 -3.63
CA PHE A 330 29.40 2.89 -4.07
C PHE A 330 30.59 3.64 -3.48
N THR A 331 30.51 4.98 -3.43
CA THR A 331 31.58 5.80 -2.82
C THR A 331 31.71 5.58 -1.31
N LEU A 332 30.59 5.48 -0.60
CA LEU A 332 30.57 5.16 0.84
C LEU A 332 31.15 3.77 1.13
N LEU A 333 30.80 2.76 0.32
CA LEU A 333 31.36 1.41 0.45
C LEU A 333 32.86 1.38 0.11
N GLY A 334 33.27 2.07 -0.95
CA GLY A 334 34.67 2.13 -1.39
C GLY A 334 35.60 2.84 -0.42
N THR A 335 35.11 3.82 0.34
CA THR A 335 35.89 4.51 1.40
C THR A 335 36.05 3.66 2.65
N SER A 336 35.02 2.90 3.05
CA SER A 336 35.13 1.93 4.16
C SER A 336 36.17 0.84 3.88
N LEU A 337 36.21 0.30 2.66
CA LEU A 337 37.18 -0.74 2.28
C LEU A 337 38.63 -0.23 2.27
N ARG A 338 38.84 1.07 2.04
CA ARG A 338 40.19 1.67 2.03
C ARG A 338 40.78 1.85 3.43
N ILE A 339 39.96 2.02 4.46
CA ILE A 339 40.41 2.23 5.85
C ILE A 339 40.90 0.93 6.51
N HIS A 340 40.56 -0.25 5.95
CA HIS A 340 41.03 -1.54 6.46
C HIS A 340 42.32 -2.08 5.81
N LYS A 341 42.91 -1.35 4.86
CA LYS A 341 44.29 -1.62 4.45
C LYS A 341 45.26 -0.81 5.31
N THR A 342 45.45 -1.26 6.54
CA THR A 342 46.64 -0.86 7.33
C THR A 342 47.88 -1.46 6.67
N PRO A 343 48.97 -0.69 6.48
CA PRO A 343 50.24 -1.24 6.04
C PRO A 343 50.78 -2.18 7.14
N ILE A 344 51.11 -3.41 6.74
CA ILE A 344 51.92 -4.34 7.54
C ILE A 344 53.38 -3.95 7.38
#